data_AF-F1DEB2-F1
#
_entry.id   AF-F1DEB2-F1
#
_cell.length_a   1.000
_cell.length_b   1.000
_cell.length_c   1.000
_cell.angle_alpha   90.00
_cell.angle_beta   90.00
_cell.angle_gamma   90.00
#
_symmetry.space_group_name_H-M   'P 1'
#
loop_
_entity.id
_entity.type
_entity.pdbx_description
1 polymer ?
#
loop_
_entity_poly.entity_id
_entity_poly.type
_entity_poly.pdbx_seq_one_letter_code
_entity_poly.pdbx_strand_id
1 'polypeptide(L)'
;LHLCHHNLENISDYNSNARHNLLVDVCMAAKYEGNSIDTHYTIYKVTNEGTASQLCTVLARSFADIGDIVRGRDLYLGNPEEIEQRKQLENKLKVIFGKIHKEVTNGKNRLALQARYNGDKENYYKLREDWWYANRGTVWKAITCKANDDAKYFRKTACNGGKTPTEGNCRCKTNDVPTYFDYVPQFLR
;
A
#
# COMPACT_ATOMS: atom_id res chain seq x y z
N LEU A 1 -12.96 10.38 2.95
CA LEU A 1 -12.42 9.01 2.75
C LEU A 1 -11.68 8.65 4.05
N HIS A 2 -12.30 7.88 4.94
CA HIS A 2 -11.62 7.39 6.15
C HIS A 2 -10.91 6.09 5.79
N LEU A 3 -9.67 6.20 5.30
CA LEU A 3 -8.81 5.03 5.15
C LEU A 3 -8.68 4.40 6.55
N CYS A 4 -8.85 3.09 6.71
CA CYS A 4 -8.69 2.39 7.99
C CYS A 4 -7.21 2.35 8.41
N HIS A 5 -6.64 3.50 8.75
CA HIS A 5 -5.24 3.67 9.15
C HIS A 5 -5.01 3.51 10.65
N HIS A 6 -6.04 3.30 11.46
CA HIS A 6 -5.90 3.09 12.91
C HIS A 6 -4.91 1.97 13.27
N ASN A 7 -4.75 0.98 12.40
CA ASN A 7 -3.74 -0.07 12.57
C ASN A 7 -2.30 0.43 12.35
N LEU A 8 -2.10 1.40 11.44
CA LEU A 8 -0.81 2.05 11.21
C LEU A 8 -0.48 3.08 12.30
N GLU A 9 -1.50 3.70 12.89
CA GLU A 9 -1.31 4.68 13.98
C GLU A 9 -0.66 4.09 15.22
N ASN A 10 -0.86 2.79 15.48
CA ASN A 10 -0.26 2.06 16.59
C ASN A 10 1.01 1.30 16.21
N ILE A 11 1.65 1.65 15.09
CA ILE A 11 2.89 1.01 14.65
C ILE A 11 3.93 1.05 15.77
N SER A 12 4.47 -0.13 16.09
CA SER A 12 5.38 -0.32 17.22
C SER A 12 6.78 0.19 16.92
N ASP A 13 7.54 0.54 17.96
CA ASP A 13 8.95 0.86 17.79
C ASP A 13 9.76 -0.43 17.63
N TYR A 14 10.28 -0.70 16.43
CA TYR A 14 10.94 -1.97 16.14
C TYR A 14 12.37 -2.00 16.70
N ASN A 15 12.68 -2.96 17.55
CA ASN A 15 14.05 -3.14 18.08
C ASN A 15 14.99 -3.86 17.08
N SER A 16 14.45 -4.72 16.21
CA SER A 16 15.16 -5.41 15.13
C SER A 16 14.18 -5.85 14.05
N ASN A 17 14.67 -6.19 12.85
CA ASN A 17 13.86 -6.63 11.72
C ASN A 17 12.83 -5.59 11.25
N ALA A 18 13.17 -4.30 11.35
CA ALA A 18 12.25 -3.20 11.09
C ALA A 18 11.57 -3.32 9.71
N ARG A 19 12.30 -3.79 8.69
CA ARG A 19 11.73 -3.96 7.34
C ARG A 19 10.62 -5.01 7.26
N HIS A 20 10.73 -6.11 8.03
CA HIS A 20 9.76 -7.20 8.00
C HIS A 20 8.56 -6.86 8.87
N ASN A 21 8.79 -6.25 10.03
CA ASN A 21 7.70 -5.84 10.91
C ASN A 21 6.86 -4.73 10.26
N LEU A 22 7.50 -3.75 9.59
CA LEU A 22 6.78 -2.76 8.80
C LEU A 22 5.89 -3.41 7.73
N LEU A 23 6.39 -4.46 7.06
CA LEU A 23 5.58 -5.19 6.08
C LEU A 23 4.37 -5.86 6.72
N VAL A 24 4.53 -6.45 7.89
CA VAL A 24 3.42 -7.07 8.64
C VAL A 24 2.35 -6.03 8.95
N ASP A 25 2.72 -4.88 9.50
CA ASP A 25 1.76 -3.85 9.91
C ASP A 25 1.06 -3.22 8.69
N VAL A 26 1.79 -2.99 7.60
CA VAL A 26 1.21 -2.52 6.33
C VAL A 26 0.27 -3.55 5.72
N CYS A 27 0.63 -4.83 5.71
CA CYS A 27 -0.24 -5.91 5.24
C CYS A 27 -1.48 -6.07 6.13
N MET A 28 -1.34 -5.88 7.44
CA MET A 28 -2.46 -5.94 8.39
C MET A 28 -3.44 -4.81 8.10
N ALA A 29 -2.96 -3.57 7.98
CA ALA A 29 -3.77 -2.43 7.59
C ALA A 29 -4.48 -2.65 6.25
N ALA A 30 -3.74 -3.10 5.23
CA ALA A 30 -4.28 -3.43 3.92
C ALA A 30 -5.40 -4.49 4.00
N LYS A 31 -5.20 -5.57 4.77
CA LYS A 31 -6.22 -6.61 4.95
C LYS A 31 -7.52 -6.06 5.58
N TYR A 32 -7.40 -5.23 6.62
CA TYR A 32 -8.57 -4.65 7.28
C TYR A 32 -9.29 -3.64 6.39
N GLU A 33 -8.55 -2.78 5.69
CA GLU A 33 -9.09 -1.85 4.68
C GLU A 33 -9.85 -2.61 3.60
N GLY A 34 -9.23 -3.64 3.02
CA GLY A 34 -9.85 -4.46 1.99
C GLY A 34 -11.12 -5.15 2.45
N ASN A 35 -11.14 -5.68 3.68
CA ASN A 35 -12.31 -6.31 4.27
C ASN A 35 -13.45 -5.30 4.54
N SER A 36 -13.11 -4.09 5.00
CA SER A 36 -14.08 -3.01 5.22
C SER A 36 -14.75 -2.61 3.90
N ILE A 37 -13.95 -2.44 2.84
CA ILE A 37 -14.43 -2.12 1.49
C ILE A 37 -15.33 -3.23 0.95
N ASP A 38 -14.89 -4.49 1.00
CA ASP A 38 -15.66 -5.62 0.49
C ASP A 38 -16.98 -5.78 1.24
N THR A 39 -16.98 -5.66 2.57
CA THR A 39 -18.20 -5.74 3.39
C THR A 39 -19.23 -4.68 2.99
N HIS A 40 -18.82 -3.41 2.90
CA HIS A 40 -19.73 -2.34 2.48
C HIS A 40 -20.18 -2.50 1.03
N TYR A 41 -19.26 -2.90 0.16
CA TYR A 41 -19.53 -3.08 -1.26
C TYR A 41 -20.53 -4.21 -1.53
N THR A 42 -20.51 -5.28 -0.72
CA THR A 42 -21.42 -6.42 -0.84
C THR A 42 -22.90 -5.99 -0.76
N ILE A 43 -23.20 -4.98 0.06
CA ILE A 43 -24.56 -4.41 0.19
C ILE A 43 -25.02 -3.75 -1.12
N TYR A 44 -24.12 -3.02 -1.80
CA TYR A 44 -24.41 -2.33 -3.06
C TYR A 44 -24.48 -3.26 -4.28
N LYS A 45 -23.84 -4.43 -4.20
CA LYS A 45 -23.87 -5.46 -5.24
C LYS A 45 -25.26 -6.09 -5.40
N VAL A 46 -26.03 -6.18 -4.30
CA VAL A 46 -27.41 -6.72 -4.29
C VAL A 46 -28.39 -5.77 -4.98
N THR A 47 -28.09 -4.47 -5.00
CA THR A 47 -28.96 -3.44 -5.59
C THR A 47 -28.54 -3.01 -6.99
N ASN A 48 -27.32 -3.33 -7.44
CA ASN A 48 -26.79 -2.93 -8.75
C ASN A 48 -26.01 -4.08 -9.43
N GLU A 49 -26.70 -4.86 -10.27
CA GLU A 49 -26.08 -5.91 -11.08
C GLU A 49 -24.99 -5.35 -12.02
N GLY A 50 -23.88 -6.08 -12.18
CA GLY A 50 -22.79 -5.72 -13.11
C GLY A 50 -21.71 -4.79 -12.54
N THR A 51 -21.83 -4.36 -11.28
CA THR A 51 -20.88 -3.43 -10.68
C THR A 51 -19.57 -4.05 -10.21
N ALA A 52 -19.42 -5.39 -10.16
CA ALA A 52 -18.31 -6.10 -9.49
C ALA A 52 -16.88 -5.61 -9.85
N SER A 53 -16.69 -5.02 -11.03
CA SER A 53 -15.43 -4.38 -11.44
C SER A 53 -15.09 -3.11 -10.64
N GLN A 54 -16.08 -2.43 -10.08
CA GLN A 54 -15.96 -1.27 -9.20
C GLN A 54 -15.28 -1.63 -7.87
N LEU A 55 -15.51 -2.83 -7.32
CA LEU A 55 -14.83 -3.30 -6.11
C LEU A 55 -13.30 -3.26 -6.30
N CYS A 56 -12.81 -3.85 -7.38
CA CYS A 56 -11.38 -3.87 -7.66
C CYS A 56 -10.80 -2.46 -7.90
N THR A 57 -11.60 -1.54 -8.44
CA THR A 57 -11.21 -0.12 -8.61
C THR A 57 -11.11 0.59 -7.27
N VAL A 58 -12.06 0.39 -6.36
CA VAL A 58 -12.01 0.98 -5.02
C VAL A 58 -10.83 0.42 -4.22
N LEU A 59 -10.61 -0.90 -4.27
CA LEU A 59 -9.43 -1.54 -3.68
C LEU A 59 -8.12 -0.99 -4.28
N ALA A 60 -8.08 -0.73 -5.59
CA ALA A 60 -6.92 -0.12 -6.25
C ALA A 60 -6.64 1.32 -5.77
N ARG A 61 -7.69 2.11 -5.48
CA ARG A 61 -7.55 3.46 -4.92
C ARG A 61 -7.03 3.41 -3.49
N SER A 62 -7.62 2.61 -2.61
CA SER A 62 -7.14 2.45 -1.23
C SER A 62 -5.71 1.90 -1.19
N PHE A 63 -5.35 0.97 -2.10
CA PHE A 63 -3.98 0.50 -2.23
C PHE A 63 -2.99 1.62 -2.59
N ALA A 64 -3.37 2.51 -3.50
CA ALA A 64 -2.55 3.67 -3.87
C ALA A 64 -2.39 4.66 -2.71
N ASP A 65 -3.46 4.89 -1.94
CA ASP A 65 -3.41 5.75 -0.75
C ASP A 65 -2.52 5.17 0.36
N ILE A 66 -2.59 3.87 0.63
CA ILE A 66 -1.64 3.18 1.53
C ILE A 66 -0.21 3.36 1.02
N GLY A 67 0.01 3.22 -0.28
CA GLY A 67 1.31 3.43 -0.91
C GLY A 67 1.83 4.85 -0.72
N ASP A 68 0.99 5.86 -0.87
CA ASP A 68 1.37 7.25 -0.65
C ASP A 68 1.69 7.56 0.81
N ILE A 69 0.94 7.01 1.76
CA ILE A 69 1.25 7.11 3.20
C ILE A 69 2.64 6.53 3.48
N VAL A 70 2.90 5.29 3.04
CA VAL A 70 4.19 4.63 3.27
C VAL A 70 5.33 5.41 2.63
N ARG A 71 5.10 6.02 1.46
CA ARG A 71 6.11 6.78 0.71
C ARG A 71 6.26 8.24 1.17
N GLY A 72 5.42 8.72 2.07
CA GLY A 72 5.42 10.12 2.50
C GLY A 72 4.94 11.09 1.42
N ARG A 73 4.05 10.64 0.54
CA ARG A 73 3.43 11.44 -0.55
C ARG A 73 1.96 11.76 -0.30
N ASP A 74 1.39 11.30 0.80
CA ASP A 74 0.00 11.53 1.15
C ASP A 74 -0.26 13.02 1.44
N LEU A 75 -1.15 13.64 0.67
CA LEU A 75 -1.53 15.05 0.75
C LEU A 75 -2.75 15.26 1.66
N TYR A 76 -2.93 14.45 2.69
CA TYR A 76 -4.16 14.46 3.48
C TYR A 76 -4.41 15.82 4.18
N LEU A 77 -5.51 16.48 3.81
CA LEU A 77 -5.96 17.80 4.31
C LEU A 77 -7.27 17.71 5.10
N GLY A 78 -7.44 16.67 5.92
CA GLY A 78 -8.66 16.44 6.70
C GLY A 78 -8.86 17.41 7.87
N ASN A 79 -9.60 16.98 8.89
CA ASN A 79 -9.83 17.83 10.05
C ASN A 79 -8.54 17.98 10.91
N PRO A 80 -8.46 18.97 11.82
CA PRO A 80 -7.25 19.20 12.62
C PRO A 80 -6.76 18.00 13.43
N GLU A 81 -7.67 17.16 13.93
CA GLU A 81 -7.34 15.96 14.72
C GLU A 81 -6.71 14.89 13.83
N GLU A 82 -7.30 14.63 12.66
CA GLU A 82 -6.78 13.68 11.68
C GLU A 82 -5.43 14.14 11.11
N ILE A 83 -5.24 15.45 10.88
CA ILE A 83 -3.95 16.02 10.47
C ILE A 83 -2.87 15.73 11.53
N GLU A 84 -3.20 15.88 12.81
CA GLU A 84 -2.24 15.61 13.88
C GLU A 84 -1.89 14.12 13.97
N GLN A 85 -2.88 13.23 13.85
CA GLN A 85 -2.67 11.78 13.77
C GLN A 85 -1.79 11.40 12.58
N ARG A 86 -2.00 12.02 11.40
CA ARG A 86 -1.17 11.83 10.21
C ARG A 86 0.27 12.26 10.42
N LYS A 87 0.50 13.40 11.09
CA LYS A 87 1.86 13.85 11.44
C LYS A 87 2.55 12.88 12.39
N GLN A 88 1.83 12.37 13.39
CA GLN A 88 2.37 11.36 14.31
C GLN A 88 2.77 10.07 13.57
N LEU A 89 1.90 9.59 12.67
CA LEU A 89 2.21 8.44 11.81
C LEU A 89 3.44 8.68 10.95
N GLU A 90 3.52 9.83 10.27
CA GLU A 90 4.66 10.17 9.42
C GLU A 90 5.97 10.24 10.23
N ASN A 91 5.94 10.79 11.45
CA ASN A 91 7.10 10.77 12.35
C ASN A 91 7.51 9.35 12.74
N LYS A 92 6.57 8.45 13.03
CA LYS A 92 6.86 7.03 13.31
C LYS A 92 7.47 6.34 12.09
N LEU A 93 6.93 6.59 10.89
CA LEU A 93 7.49 6.06 9.65
C LEU A 93 8.92 6.55 9.42
N LYS A 94 9.23 7.83 9.65
CA LYS A 94 10.61 8.35 9.58
C LYS A 94 11.56 7.60 10.50
N VAL A 95 11.15 7.35 11.74
CA VAL A 95 11.96 6.57 12.71
C VAL A 95 12.20 5.14 12.21
N ILE A 96 11.14 4.47 11.75
CA ILE A 96 11.22 3.10 11.21
C ILE A 96 12.14 3.04 9.98
N PHE A 97 11.97 3.95 9.02
CA PHE A 97 12.83 4.02 7.84
C PHE A 97 14.27 4.38 8.18
N GLY A 98 14.52 5.15 9.24
CA GLY A 98 15.87 5.36 9.78
C GLY A 98 16.50 4.07 10.30
N LYS A 99 15.71 3.19 10.93
CA LYS A 99 16.17 1.86 11.35
C LYS A 99 16.43 0.95 10.15
N ILE A 100 15.51 0.90 9.18
CA ILE A 100 15.67 0.14 7.93
C ILE A 100 16.91 0.61 7.17
N HIS A 101 17.12 1.93 7.07
CA HIS A 101 18.30 2.50 6.43
C HIS A 101 19.59 2.00 7.09
N LYS A 102 19.67 2.02 8.43
CA LYS A 102 20.81 1.46 9.18
C LYS A 102 20.99 -0.03 8.90
N GLU A 103 19.93 -0.82 8.95
CA GLU A 103 19.97 -2.27 8.66
C GLU A 103 20.52 -2.56 7.25
N VAL A 104 19.98 -1.91 6.21
CA VAL A 104 20.38 -2.20 4.81
C VAL A 104 21.74 -1.64 4.45
N THR A 105 22.17 -0.53 5.08
CA THR A 105 23.49 0.08 4.84
C THR A 105 24.62 -0.53 5.67
N ASN A 106 24.37 -1.56 6.48
CA ASN A 106 25.41 -2.24 7.26
C ASN A 106 25.85 -3.60 6.67
N GLY A 107 25.28 -4.04 5.55
CA GLY A 107 25.55 -5.34 4.92
C GLY A 107 26.69 -5.34 3.87
N LYS A 108 26.84 -6.46 3.16
CA LYS A 108 27.87 -6.67 2.11
C LYS A 108 27.86 -5.58 1.02
N ASN A 109 26.69 -5.04 0.69
CA ASN A 109 26.50 -4.00 -0.33
C ASN A 109 26.53 -2.57 0.23
N ARG A 110 27.11 -2.38 1.42
CA ARG A 110 27.11 -1.10 2.16
C ARG A 110 27.49 0.09 1.30
N LEU A 111 28.59 0.04 0.56
CA LEU A 111 29.07 1.19 -0.22
C LEU A 111 28.05 1.64 -1.28
N ALA A 112 27.47 0.68 -2.01
CA ALA A 112 26.48 0.96 -3.05
C ALA A 112 25.16 1.49 -2.45
N LEU A 113 24.68 0.89 -1.35
CA LEU A 113 23.44 1.32 -0.69
C LEU A 113 23.59 2.65 0.04
N GLN A 114 24.75 2.90 0.66
CA GLN A 114 25.08 4.21 1.21
C GLN A 114 25.08 5.26 0.11
N ALA A 115 25.73 5.02 -1.03
CA ALA A 115 25.71 5.96 -2.16
C ALA A 115 24.29 6.23 -2.69
N ARG A 116 23.46 5.19 -2.84
CA ARG A 116 22.07 5.32 -3.32
C ARG A 116 21.21 6.17 -2.39
N TYR A 117 21.36 6.00 -1.08
CA TYR A 117 20.50 6.61 -0.05
C TYR A 117 21.13 7.79 0.70
N ASN A 118 22.37 8.20 0.38
CA ASN A 118 23.08 9.24 1.16
C ASN A 118 22.40 10.61 1.16
N GLY A 119 21.71 10.97 0.06
CA GLY A 119 21.17 12.31 -0.16
C GLY A 119 19.83 12.60 0.51
N ASP A 120 19.21 11.61 1.16
CA ASP A 120 17.87 11.76 1.76
C ASP A 120 17.79 10.97 3.07
N LYS A 121 18.40 11.53 4.11
CA LYS A 121 18.43 10.94 5.46
C LYS A 121 17.34 11.48 6.38
N GLU A 122 16.63 12.52 5.95
CA GLU A 122 15.57 13.13 6.76
C GLU A 122 14.23 12.40 6.55
N ASN A 123 13.88 12.14 5.28
CA ASN A 123 12.59 11.57 4.93
C ASN A 123 12.72 10.17 4.32
N TYR A 124 13.89 9.82 3.78
CA TYR A 124 14.19 8.51 3.21
C TYR A 124 13.33 8.17 1.98
N TYR A 125 12.83 9.15 1.23
CA TYR A 125 11.94 8.96 0.07
C TYR A 125 12.47 7.90 -0.90
N LYS A 126 13.75 7.94 -1.28
CA LYS A 126 14.33 6.91 -2.17
C LYS A 126 14.21 5.48 -1.59
N LEU A 127 14.49 5.33 -0.30
CA LEU A 127 14.37 4.04 0.38
C LEU A 127 12.90 3.62 0.53
N ARG A 128 11.99 4.56 0.80
CA ARG A 128 10.55 4.31 0.89
C ARG A 128 9.96 3.86 -0.45
N GLU A 129 10.35 4.50 -1.56
CA GLU A 129 9.96 4.10 -2.93
C GLU A 129 10.42 2.68 -3.25
N ASP A 130 11.70 2.38 -2.99
CA ASP A 130 12.26 1.05 -3.23
C ASP A 130 11.60 -0.01 -2.35
N TRP A 131 11.31 0.33 -1.08
CA TRP A 131 10.60 -0.55 -0.16
C TRP A 131 9.19 -0.82 -0.65
N TRP A 132 8.45 0.21 -1.08
CA TRP A 132 7.11 0.01 -1.64
C TRP A 132 7.17 -0.87 -2.89
N TYR A 133 8.03 -0.55 -3.85
CA TYR A 133 8.20 -1.33 -5.07
C TYR A 133 8.49 -2.82 -4.78
N ALA A 134 9.35 -3.12 -3.82
CA ALA A 134 9.69 -4.49 -3.44
C ALA A 134 8.54 -5.25 -2.77
N ASN A 135 7.64 -4.55 -2.07
CA ASN A 135 6.62 -5.17 -1.22
C ASN A 135 5.18 -5.02 -1.74
N ARG A 136 4.93 -4.16 -2.73
CA ARG A 136 3.60 -3.80 -3.22
C ARG A 136 2.77 -5.01 -3.68
N GLY A 137 3.42 -6.07 -4.21
CA GLY A 137 2.74 -7.33 -4.55
C GLY A 137 2.16 -8.04 -3.33
N THR A 138 2.91 -8.10 -2.24
CA THR A 138 2.46 -8.69 -0.97
C THR A 138 1.35 -7.84 -0.34
N VAL A 139 1.45 -6.52 -0.39
CA VAL A 139 0.41 -5.61 0.09
C VAL A 139 -0.87 -5.74 -0.74
N TRP A 140 -0.75 -5.85 -2.07
CA TRP A 140 -1.90 -6.11 -2.95
C TRP A 140 -2.59 -7.43 -2.61
N LYS A 141 -1.82 -8.48 -2.33
CA LYS A 141 -2.35 -9.76 -1.86
C LYS A 141 -3.05 -9.61 -0.50
N ALA A 142 -2.61 -8.73 0.38
CA ALA A 142 -3.28 -8.51 1.65
C ALA A 142 -4.63 -7.79 1.47
N ILE A 143 -4.67 -6.69 0.71
CA ILE A 143 -5.91 -5.89 0.53
C ILE A 143 -6.99 -6.65 -0.24
N THR A 144 -6.61 -7.52 -1.16
CA THR A 144 -7.56 -8.32 -1.94
C THR A 144 -7.89 -9.68 -1.31
N CYS A 145 -7.42 -9.96 -0.09
CA CYS A 145 -7.53 -11.30 0.53
C CYS A 145 -8.97 -11.78 0.75
N LYS A 146 -9.91 -10.84 0.88
CA LYS A 146 -11.34 -11.10 1.04
C LYS A 146 -12.19 -10.67 -0.14
N ALA A 147 -11.56 -10.23 -1.25
CA ALA A 147 -12.29 -9.92 -2.46
C ALA A 147 -13.03 -11.18 -2.95
N ASN A 148 -14.12 -11.00 -3.70
CA ASN A 148 -14.89 -12.09 -4.26
C ASN A 148 -14.13 -12.81 -5.39
N ASP A 149 -14.32 -14.14 -5.51
CA ASP A 149 -13.68 -14.96 -6.55
C ASP A 149 -14.05 -14.53 -7.97
N ASP A 150 -15.25 -13.96 -8.17
CA ASP A 150 -15.67 -13.43 -9.47
C ASP A 150 -15.25 -11.98 -9.73
N ALA A 151 -14.64 -11.31 -8.75
CA ALA A 151 -14.23 -9.91 -8.89
C ALA A 151 -13.04 -9.79 -9.85
N LYS A 152 -13.28 -9.16 -11.00
CA LYS A 152 -12.26 -8.90 -12.02
C LYS A 152 -11.98 -7.42 -12.14
N TYR A 153 -10.70 -7.05 -12.27
CA TYR A 153 -10.33 -5.68 -12.54
C TYR A 153 -10.84 -5.27 -13.92
N PHE A 154 -11.31 -4.02 -14.04
CA PHE A 154 -12.00 -3.54 -15.25
C PHE A 154 -11.11 -3.60 -16.50
N ARG A 155 -9.80 -3.46 -16.34
CA ARG A 155 -8.84 -3.58 -17.44
C ARG A 155 -8.67 -5.05 -17.84
N LYS A 156 -9.27 -5.43 -18.97
CA LYS A 156 -9.20 -6.78 -19.56
C LYS A 156 -7.79 -7.25 -19.92
N THR A 157 -6.82 -6.34 -19.93
CA THR A 157 -5.40 -6.56 -20.22
C THR A 157 -4.51 -6.06 -19.08
N ALA A 158 -4.92 -6.28 -17.83
CA ALA A 158 -4.14 -5.84 -16.67
C ALA A 158 -2.97 -6.76 -16.31
N CYS A 159 -3.01 -8.03 -16.73
CA CYS A 159 -2.08 -9.07 -16.29
C CYS A 159 -1.14 -9.51 -17.41
N ASN A 160 -0.02 -10.13 -17.04
CA ASN A 160 0.97 -10.70 -17.96
C ASN A 160 1.48 -9.67 -19.00
N GLY A 161 1.91 -8.49 -18.51
CA GLY A 161 2.45 -7.44 -19.37
C GLY A 161 1.44 -6.88 -20.39
N GLY A 162 0.15 -6.86 -20.06
CA GLY A 162 -0.86 -6.29 -20.94
C GLY A 162 -1.63 -7.30 -21.79
N LYS A 163 -1.60 -8.60 -21.45
CA LYS A 163 -2.11 -9.67 -22.33
C LYS A 163 -3.35 -10.36 -21.82
N THR A 164 -3.60 -10.34 -20.51
CA THR A 164 -4.64 -11.17 -19.89
C THR A 164 -5.44 -10.39 -18.84
N PRO A 165 -6.70 -10.80 -18.56
CA PRO A 165 -7.48 -10.24 -17.47
C PRO A 165 -7.02 -10.82 -16.12
N THR A 166 -7.58 -10.29 -15.03
CA THR A 166 -7.50 -10.94 -13.71
C THR A 166 -8.35 -12.20 -13.66
N GLU A 167 -7.90 -13.22 -12.91
CA GLU A 167 -8.56 -14.53 -12.79
C GLU A 167 -9.38 -14.64 -11.48
N GLY A 168 -9.97 -13.52 -11.04
CA GLY A 168 -10.72 -13.45 -9.77
C GLY A 168 -9.95 -12.76 -8.65
N ASN A 169 -10.64 -12.44 -7.54
CA ASN A 169 -10.08 -11.76 -6.37
C ASN A 169 -9.30 -10.48 -6.71
N CYS A 170 -9.62 -9.83 -7.83
CA CYS A 170 -8.87 -8.69 -8.35
C CYS A 170 -7.35 -8.99 -8.54
N ARG A 171 -6.96 -10.24 -8.87
CA ARG A 171 -5.56 -10.66 -9.00
C ARG A 171 -5.23 -11.26 -10.36
N CYS A 172 -3.96 -11.09 -10.73
CA CYS A 172 -3.35 -11.89 -11.80
C CYS A 172 -2.98 -13.28 -11.25
N LYS A 173 -3.00 -14.30 -12.12
CA LYS A 173 -2.57 -15.67 -11.76
C LYS A 173 -1.15 -15.73 -11.20
N THR A 174 -0.28 -14.88 -11.73
CA THR A 174 1.11 -14.68 -11.33
C THR A 174 1.26 -13.88 -10.02
N ASN A 175 0.15 -13.43 -9.42
CA ASN A 175 0.11 -12.47 -8.31
C ASN A 175 0.71 -11.09 -8.63
N ASP A 176 0.86 -10.75 -9.92
CA ASP A 176 1.16 -9.39 -10.33
C ASP A 176 0.05 -8.43 -9.88
N VAL A 177 0.43 -7.20 -9.52
CA VAL A 177 -0.53 -6.15 -9.19
C VAL A 177 -1.13 -5.61 -10.50
N PRO A 178 -2.44 -5.72 -10.72
CA PRO A 178 -3.09 -5.37 -11.99
C PRO A 178 -3.27 -3.85 -12.19
N THR A 179 -2.90 -3.03 -11.19
CA THR A 179 -3.05 -1.58 -11.19
C THR A 179 -1.72 -0.86 -11.07
N TYR A 180 -1.71 0.38 -11.56
CA TYR A 180 -0.60 1.33 -11.46
C TYR A 180 -1.04 2.63 -10.77
N PHE A 181 -2.20 2.65 -10.10
CA PHE A 181 -2.69 3.84 -9.40
C PHE A 181 -1.72 4.34 -8.33
N ASP A 182 -0.93 3.43 -7.73
CA ASP A 182 0.14 3.79 -6.82
C ASP A 182 1.30 4.57 -7.50
N TYR A 183 1.35 4.63 -8.83
CA TYR A 183 2.30 5.49 -9.56
C TYR A 183 1.63 6.71 -10.22
N VAL A 184 0.33 6.92 -9.97
CA VAL A 184 -0.41 8.12 -10.40
C VAL A 184 -0.42 9.12 -9.24
N PRO A 185 -0.08 10.40 -9.46
CA PRO A 185 -0.17 11.45 -8.44
C PRO A 185 -1.55 11.47 -7.78
N GLN A 186 -1.60 11.60 -6.45
CA GLN A 186 -2.85 11.48 -5.67
C GLN A 186 -3.98 12.37 -6.18
N PHE A 187 -3.68 13.60 -6.58
CA PHE A 187 -4.65 14.55 -7.13
C PHE A 187 -5.37 14.07 -8.40
N LEU A 188 -4.78 13.14 -9.16
CA LEU A 188 -5.30 12.66 -10.45
C LEU A 188 -6.08 11.32 -10.36
N ARG A 189 -6.26 10.74 -9.18
CA ARG A 189 -6.87 9.39 -8.97
C ARG A 189 -8.39 9.43 -8.73
#